data_AF-A0A521S1R1-F1
#
_entry.id   AF-A0A521S1R1-F1
#
_cell.length_a   1.000
_cell.length_b   1.000
_cell.length_c   1.000
_cell.angle_alpha   90.00
_cell.angle_beta   90.00
_cell.angle_gamma   90.00
#
_symmetry.space_group_name_H-M   'P 1'
#
loop_
_entity.id
_entity.type
_entity.pdbx_description
1 polymer ?
#
loop_
_entity_poly.entity_id
_entity_poly.type
_entity_poly.pdbx_seq_one_letter_code
_entity_poly.pdbx_strand_id
1 'polypeptide(L)'
;MIDLIDLINPLGAVIALFFVVSLISILWWMLHPPVYIPAAAAKARRSVFAVKRILVPTVGLPYAERGVELACRLGAEQGAEILLIYVVEVPRTMPLGIPLPDAEQEGNQALDRASSIVKLHGLPSQRILQRARLAGEEIARIARERDIDMIILGIRSEPGLRDAILGRTSDIILRHSPCEVVIDKLPKEA
;
A
#
# COMPACT_ATOMS: atom_id res chain seq x y z
N MET A 1 -61.77 -42.21 -15.42
CA MET A 1 -61.00 -41.29 -14.58
C MET A 1 -60.00 -42.16 -13.85
N ILE A 2 -58.94 -42.55 -14.57
CA ILE A 2 -57.98 -43.56 -14.13
C ILE A 2 -56.70 -42.79 -13.83
N ASP A 3 -56.24 -42.95 -12.61
CA ASP A 3 -55.17 -42.18 -12.00
C ASP A 3 -53.89 -42.24 -12.82
N LEU A 4 -53.55 -41.11 -13.46
CA LEU A 4 -52.28 -40.87 -14.15
C LEU A 4 -51.06 -40.95 -13.19
N ILE A 5 -51.30 -41.25 -11.91
CA ILE A 5 -50.35 -41.22 -10.80
C ILE A 5 -49.73 -42.62 -10.54
N ASP A 6 -50.38 -43.71 -10.95
CA ASP A 6 -49.92 -45.08 -10.64
C ASP A 6 -48.90 -45.67 -11.63
N LEU A 7 -48.51 -44.91 -12.68
CA LEU A 7 -47.51 -45.34 -13.67
C LEU A 7 -46.16 -44.63 -13.52
N ILE A 8 -45.88 -44.02 -12.35
CA ILE A 8 -44.58 -43.39 -12.08
C ILE A 8 -43.89 -44.17 -10.95
N ASN A 9 -42.86 -44.91 -11.31
CA ASN A 9 -41.98 -45.55 -10.33
C ASN A 9 -41.34 -44.44 -9.46
N PRO A 10 -41.45 -44.50 -8.12
CA PRO A 10 -40.92 -43.47 -7.22
C PRO A 10 -39.43 -43.20 -7.46
N LEU A 11 -38.67 -44.21 -7.89
CA LEU A 11 -37.26 -44.06 -8.25
C LEU A 11 -37.06 -43.18 -9.50
N GLY A 12 -37.94 -43.29 -10.50
CA GLY A 12 -37.89 -42.48 -11.72
C GLY A 12 -38.19 -41.01 -11.44
N ALA A 13 -39.13 -40.71 -10.52
CA ALA A 13 -39.43 -39.35 -10.10
C ALA A 13 -38.23 -38.68 -9.40
N VAL A 14 -37.50 -39.40 -8.56
CA VAL A 14 -36.30 -38.89 -7.86
C VAL A 14 -35.18 -38.56 -8.85
N ILE A 15 -34.92 -39.45 -9.83
CA ILE A 15 -33.89 -39.21 -10.86
C ILE A 15 -34.27 -38.00 -11.72
N ALA A 16 -35.53 -37.89 -12.12
CA ALA A 16 -36.02 -36.76 -12.91
C ALA A 16 -35.87 -35.42 -12.14
N LEU A 17 -36.18 -35.41 -10.84
CA LEU A 17 -36.01 -34.22 -10.00
C LEU A 17 -34.53 -33.81 -9.90
N PHE A 18 -33.63 -34.79 -9.69
CA PHE A 18 -32.19 -34.52 -9.61
C PHE A 18 -31.65 -33.95 -10.92
N PHE A 19 -32.11 -34.50 -12.06
CA PHE A 19 -31.74 -34.01 -13.38
C PHE A 19 -32.22 -32.56 -13.61
N VAL A 20 -33.46 -32.24 -13.23
CA VAL A 20 -34.00 -30.87 -13.35
C VAL A 20 -33.25 -29.89 -12.46
N VAL A 21 -32.96 -30.25 -11.20
CA VAL A 21 -32.19 -29.40 -10.28
C VAL A 21 -30.76 -29.17 -10.79
N SER A 22 -30.12 -30.22 -11.33
CA SER A 22 -28.79 -30.12 -11.93
C SER A 22 -28.81 -29.20 -13.16
N LEU A 23 -29.80 -29.37 -14.04
CA LEU A 23 -29.96 -28.54 -15.24
C LEU A 23 -30.20 -27.07 -14.87
N ILE A 24 -31.08 -26.81 -13.89
CA ILE A 24 -31.33 -25.44 -13.39
C ILE A 24 -30.07 -24.85 -12.77
N SER A 25 -29.31 -25.63 -12.00
CA SER A 25 -28.07 -25.15 -11.36
C SER A 25 -27.01 -24.79 -12.39
N ILE A 26 -26.82 -25.62 -13.43
CA ILE A 26 -25.89 -25.36 -14.52
C ILE A 26 -26.35 -24.15 -15.34
N LEU A 27 -27.65 -24.08 -15.66
CA LEU A 27 -28.22 -22.97 -16.43
C LEU A 27 -28.12 -21.65 -15.66
N TRP A 28 -28.36 -21.68 -14.35
CA TRP A 28 -28.20 -20.54 -13.45
C TRP A 28 -26.74 -20.08 -13.39
N TRP A 29 -25.79 -21.03 -13.29
CA TRP A 29 -24.36 -20.75 -13.34
C TRP A 29 -23.92 -20.15 -14.69
N MET A 30 -24.48 -20.64 -15.81
CA MET A 30 -24.21 -20.10 -17.15
C MET A 30 -24.85 -18.73 -17.42
N LEU A 31 -26.03 -18.45 -16.85
CA LEU A 31 -26.74 -17.17 -17.01
C LEU A 31 -26.22 -16.05 -16.08
N HIS A 32 -25.29 -16.34 -15.19
CA HIS A 32 -24.55 -15.33 -14.43
C HIS A 32 -23.22 -15.06 -15.13
N PRO A 33 -23.19 -14.22 -16.20
CA PRO A 33 -21.92 -13.88 -16.82
C PRO A 33 -21.01 -13.22 -15.78
N PRO A 34 -19.69 -13.50 -15.82
CA PRO A 34 -18.75 -12.74 -15.02
C PRO A 34 -18.89 -11.26 -15.37
N VAL A 35 -18.80 -10.40 -14.35
CA VAL A 35 -18.91 -8.95 -14.53
C VAL A 35 -17.93 -8.50 -15.61
N TYR A 36 -18.43 -7.86 -16.67
CA TYR A 36 -17.59 -7.30 -17.72
C TYR A 36 -16.77 -6.15 -17.14
N ILE A 37 -15.46 -6.36 -16.99
CA ILE A 37 -14.52 -5.33 -16.55
C ILE A 37 -13.91 -4.72 -17.82
N PRO A 38 -14.11 -3.43 -18.10
CA PRO A 38 -13.46 -2.76 -19.23
C PRO A 38 -11.94 -2.96 -19.15
N ALA A 39 -11.28 -3.17 -20.29
CA ALA A 39 -9.83 -3.41 -20.33
C ALA A 39 -9.01 -2.31 -19.61
N ALA A 40 -9.50 -1.06 -19.63
CA ALA A 40 -8.94 0.05 -18.88
C ALA A 40 -8.98 -0.17 -17.35
N ALA A 41 -10.09 -0.65 -16.81
CA ALA A 41 -10.24 -0.97 -15.39
C ALA A 41 -9.39 -2.19 -14.98
N ALA A 42 -9.27 -3.19 -15.86
CA ALA A 42 -8.39 -4.33 -15.63
C ALA A 42 -6.90 -3.92 -15.63
N LYS A 43 -6.49 -2.99 -16.50
CA LYS A 43 -5.13 -2.45 -16.57
C LYS A 43 -4.79 -1.62 -15.33
N ALA A 44 -5.70 -0.73 -14.90
CA ALA A 44 -5.53 0.05 -13.68
C ALA A 44 -5.42 -0.84 -12.44
N ARG A 45 -6.22 -1.91 -12.37
CA ARG A 45 -6.11 -2.90 -11.30
C ARG A 45 -4.73 -3.58 -11.31
N ARG A 46 -4.24 -4.03 -12.47
CA ARG A 46 -2.92 -4.68 -12.55
C ARG A 46 -1.75 -3.77 -12.17
N SER A 47 -1.79 -2.48 -12.51
CA SER A 47 -0.68 -1.57 -12.19
C SER A 47 -0.53 -1.35 -10.68
N VAL A 48 -1.64 -1.24 -9.95
CA VAL A 48 -1.61 -1.06 -8.49
C VAL A 48 -1.26 -2.37 -7.76
N PHE A 49 -1.73 -3.51 -8.27
CA PHE A 49 -1.44 -4.83 -7.69
C PHE A 49 -0.02 -5.37 -7.99
N ALA A 50 0.78 -4.65 -8.77
CA ALA A 50 2.15 -5.06 -9.13
C ALA A 50 3.23 -4.45 -8.23
N VAL A 51 2.85 -3.70 -7.20
CA VAL A 51 3.77 -3.03 -6.27
C VAL A 51 4.52 -4.07 -5.44
N LYS A 52 5.85 -4.10 -5.58
CA LYS A 52 6.74 -5.03 -4.88
C LYS A 52 7.61 -4.32 -3.85
N ARG A 53 7.96 -3.06 -4.09
CA ARG A 53 8.82 -2.27 -3.21
C ARG A 53 8.20 -0.92 -2.91
N ILE A 54 7.98 -0.67 -1.63
CA ILE A 54 7.38 0.56 -1.13
C ILE A 54 8.40 1.28 -0.25
N LEU A 55 8.73 2.53 -0.59
CA LEU A 55 9.59 3.39 0.22
C LEU A 55 8.74 4.29 1.12
N VAL A 56 9.02 4.27 2.42
CA VAL A 56 8.31 5.08 3.41
C VAL A 56 9.33 5.92 4.18
N PRO A 57 9.37 7.24 3.91
CA PRO A 57 10.11 8.17 4.74
C PRO A 57 9.47 8.28 6.13
N THR A 58 10.28 8.07 7.17
CA THR A 58 9.84 8.21 8.57
C THR A 58 10.63 9.28 9.28
N VAL A 59 9.96 9.98 10.20
CA VAL A 59 10.55 10.98 11.10
C VAL A 59 10.22 10.69 12.57
N GLY A 60 9.72 9.48 12.86
CA GLY A 60 9.41 9.05 14.24
C GLY A 60 8.22 9.78 14.89
N LEU A 61 7.35 10.38 14.07
CA LEU A 61 6.13 11.06 14.50
C LEU A 61 4.89 10.26 14.09
N PRO A 62 3.75 10.41 14.81
CA PRO A 62 2.55 9.60 14.57
C PRO A 62 2.03 9.63 13.12
N TYR A 63 2.14 10.78 12.44
CA TYR A 63 1.70 10.89 11.06
C TYR A 63 2.55 10.05 10.09
N ALA A 64 3.85 9.91 10.37
CA ALA A 64 4.75 9.11 9.56
C ALA A 64 4.55 7.61 9.82
N GLU A 65 4.32 7.23 11.08
CA GLU A 65 3.98 5.86 11.47
C GLU A 65 2.66 5.38 10.83
N ARG A 66 1.66 6.26 10.72
CA ARG A 66 0.44 5.97 9.96
C ARG A 66 0.72 5.73 8.47
N GLY A 67 1.66 6.48 7.88
CA GLY A 67 2.13 6.23 6.52
C GLY A 67 2.75 4.83 6.35
N VAL A 68 3.47 4.34 7.38
CA VAL A 68 3.98 2.97 7.41
C VAL A 68 2.85 1.95 7.48
N GLU A 69 1.84 2.18 8.32
CA GLU A 69 0.65 1.33 8.41
C GLU A 69 -0.08 1.25 7.06
N LEU A 70 -0.26 2.38 6.37
CA LEU A 70 -0.86 2.41 5.04
C LEU A 70 -0.02 1.62 4.02
N ALA A 71 1.30 1.77 4.07
CA ALA A 71 2.21 1.00 3.22
C ALA A 71 2.08 -0.50 3.42
N CYS A 72 1.98 -0.95 4.67
CA CYS A 72 1.79 -2.35 4.99
C CYS A 72 0.45 -2.85 4.43
N ARG A 73 -0.63 -2.09 4.62
CA ARG A 73 -1.96 -2.46 4.11
C ARG A 73 -2.01 -2.55 2.59
N LEU A 74 -1.31 -1.66 1.89
CA LEU A 74 -1.24 -1.70 0.42
C LEU A 74 -0.33 -2.83 -0.08
N GLY A 75 0.77 -3.11 0.62
CA GLY A 75 1.74 -4.15 0.24
C GLY A 75 1.39 -5.58 0.69
N ALA A 76 0.42 -5.74 1.61
CA ALA A 76 0.11 -7.02 2.26
C ALA A 76 -0.24 -8.12 1.26
N GLU A 77 -1.11 -7.84 0.29
CA GLU A 77 -1.58 -8.84 -0.67
C GLU A 77 -0.46 -9.35 -1.59
N GLN A 78 0.56 -8.54 -1.87
CA GLN A 78 1.70 -8.90 -2.72
C GLN A 78 2.93 -9.38 -1.94
N GLY A 79 2.92 -9.29 -0.61
CA GLY A 79 4.11 -9.52 0.21
C GLY A 79 5.21 -8.49 -0.08
N ALA A 80 4.84 -7.23 -0.31
CA ALA A 80 5.78 -6.18 -0.72
C ALA A 80 6.86 -5.93 0.35
N GLU A 81 8.06 -5.60 -0.12
CA GLU A 81 9.17 -5.16 0.71
C GLU A 81 9.00 -3.68 1.07
N ILE A 82 8.99 -3.39 2.36
CA ILE A 82 8.83 -2.03 2.88
C ILE A 82 10.21 -1.47 3.23
N LEU A 83 10.70 -0.53 2.43
CA LEU A 83 11.93 0.19 2.69
C LEU A 83 11.61 1.41 3.54
N LEU A 84 12.14 1.44 4.76
CA LEU A 84 11.98 2.53 5.71
C LEU A 84 13.21 3.42 5.65
N ILE A 85 13.02 4.70 5.37
CA ILE A 85 14.13 5.66 5.28
C ILE A 85 13.98 6.80 6.27
N TYR A 86 15.06 7.09 6.99
CA TYR A 86 15.22 8.30 7.78
C TYR A 86 16.41 9.07 7.23
N VAL A 87 16.24 10.37 6.97
CA VAL A 87 17.31 11.22 6.44
C VAL A 87 17.66 12.30 7.46
N VAL A 88 18.90 12.26 7.94
CA VAL A 88 19.49 13.31 8.77
C VAL A 88 19.93 14.44 7.85
N GLU A 89 19.25 15.59 7.92
CA GLU A 89 19.64 16.78 7.16
C GLU A 89 20.84 17.48 7.82
N VAL A 90 21.95 17.57 7.09
CA VAL A 90 23.19 18.21 7.55
C VAL A 90 23.31 19.60 6.93
N PRO A 91 23.35 20.68 7.74
CA PRO A 91 23.47 22.06 7.24
C PRO A 91 24.72 22.28 6.39
N ARG A 92 24.61 23.07 5.31
CA ARG A 92 25.72 23.34 4.36
C ARG A 92 26.97 23.93 5.03
N THR A 93 26.83 24.55 6.20
CA THR A 93 27.91 25.07 7.04
C THR A 93 28.77 23.99 7.69
N MET A 94 28.31 22.73 7.70
CA MET A 94 29.02 21.58 8.25
C MET A 94 29.42 20.58 7.16
N PRO A 95 30.54 19.84 7.31
CA PRO A 95 30.89 18.72 6.44
C PRO A 95 29.83 17.62 6.47
N LEU A 96 29.48 17.04 5.32
CA LEU A 96 28.41 16.02 5.24
C LEU A 96 28.73 14.75 6.05
N GLY A 97 30.01 14.40 6.16
CA GLY A 97 30.48 13.25 6.93
C GLY A 97 30.58 13.48 8.44
N ILE A 98 30.21 14.66 8.95
CA ILE A 98 30.30 14.95 10.39
C ILE A 98 29.42 13.97 11.19
N PRO A 99 29.95 13.30 12.22
CA PRO A 99 29.15 12.47 13.11
C PRO A 99 28.09 13.31 13.82
N LEU A 100 26.84 12.83 13.82
CA LEU A 100 25.71 13.47 14.49
C LEU A 100 25.00 12.41 15.36
N PRO A 101 25.64 11.94 16.44
CA PRO A 101 25.19 10.75 17.18
C PRO A 101 23.76 10.88 17.70
N ASP A 102 23.37 12.06 18.18
CA ASP A 102 22.01 12.29 18.71
C ASP A 102 20.94 12.18 17.60
N ALA A 103 21.18 12.80 16.45
CA ALA A 103 20.26 12.74 15.30
C ALA A 103 20.22 11.34 14.67
N GLU A 104 21.35 10.64 14.64
CA GLU A 104 21.41 9.26 14.17
C GLU A 104 20.71 8.30 15.12
N GLN A 105 20.83 8.52 16.43
CA GLN A 105 20.12 7.76 17.43
C GLN A 105 18.61 7.99 17.32
N GLU A 106 18.16 9.23 17.16
CA GLU A 106 16.75 9.55 16.91
C GLU A 106 16.23 8.87 15.64
N GLY A 107 17.01 8.94 14.54
CA GLY A 107 16.66 8.29 13.28
C GLY A 107 16.55 6.76 13.41
N ASN A 108 17.48 6.13 14.14
CA ASN A 108 17.42 4.69 14.41
C ASN A 108 16.19 4.32 15.23
N GLN A 109 15.84 5.10 16.27
CA GLN A 109 14.62 4.86 17.05
C GLN A 109 13.35 4.99 16.20
N ALA A 110 13.29 5.99 15.32
CA ALA A 110 12.18 6.16 14.37
C ALA A 110 12.05 4.96 13.43
N LEU A 111 13.18 4.48 12.89
CA LEU A 111 13.24 3.30 12.02
C LEU A 111 12.84 2.02 12.77
N ASP A 112 13.19 1.89 14.05
CA ASP A 112 12.84 0.72 14.87
C ASP A 112 11.34 0.65 15.17
N ARG A 113 10.71 1.79 15.49
CA ARG A 113 9.25 1.87 15.65
C ARG A 113 8.55 1.51 14.34
N ALA A 114 8.97 2.12 13.23
CA ALA A 114 8.42 1.83 11.92
C ALA A 114 8.60 0.35 11.51
N SER A 115 9.77 -0.24 11.74
CA SER A 115 10.03 -1.65 11.44
C SER A 115 9.17 -2.57 12.29
N SER A 116 8.89 -2.20 13.54
CA SER A 116 7.98 -2.95 14.40
C SER A 116 6.56 -2.99 13.82
N ILE A 117 6.07 -1.88 13.27
CA ILE A 117 4.79 -1.84 12.56
C ILE A 117 4.80 -2.82 11.38
N VAL A 118 5.82 -2.77 10.51
CA VAL A 118 5.92 -3.69 9.37
C VAL A 118 5.93 -5.16 9.80
N LYS A 119 6.65 -5.48 10.89
CA LYS A 119 6.70 -6.83 11.45
C LYS A 119 5.34 -7.34 11.93
N LEU A 120 4.49 -6.47 12.49
CA LEU A 120 3.13 -6.85 12.90
C LEU A 120 2.28 -7.32 11.71
N HIS A 121 2.56 -6.82 10.50
CA HIS A 121 1.91 -7.24 9.26
C HIS A 121 2.60 -8.44 8.59
N GLY A 122 3.69 -8.97 9.16
CA GLY A 122 4.41 -10.11 8.60
C GLY A 122 5.14 -9.81 7.28
N LEU A 123 5.43 -8.54 6.99
CA LEU A 123 6.09 -8.11 5.76
C LEU A 123 7.61 -7.94 5.94
N PRO A 124 8.40 -8.11 4.87
CA PRO A 124 9.82 -7.80 4.90
C PRO A 124 10.03 -6.28 5.01
N SER A 125 10.97 -5.86 5.87
CA SER A 125 11.42 -4.47 5.93
C SER A 125 12.93 -4.31 5.83
N GLN A 126 13.36 -3.24 5.14
CA GLN A 126 14.74 -2.76 5.14
C GLN A 126 14.80 -1.38 5.80
N ARG A 127 15.72 -1.18 6.74
CA ARG A 127 15.97 0.12 7.37
C ARG A 127 17.12 0.83 6.67
N ILE A 128 16.95 2.12 6.39
CA ILE A 128 17.93 2.96 5.72
C ILE A 128 18.06 4.27 6.50
N LEU A 129 19.24 4.51 7.07
CA LEU A 129 19.62 5.79 7.64
C LEU A 129 20.57 6.49 6.66
N GLN A 130 20.20 7.68 6.18
CA GLN A 130 21.03 8.48 5.28
C GLN A 130 21.34 9.85 5.87
N ARG A 131 22.43 10.45 5.42
CA ARG A 131 22.77 11.85 5.67
C ARG A 131 22.70 12.60 4.35
N ALA A 132 22.01 13.75 4.32
CA ALA A 132 21.88 14.54 3.11
C ALA A 132 21.77 16.03 3.40
N ARG A 133 21.83 16.87 2.36
CA ARG A 133 21.51 18.30 2.49
C ARG A 133 20.01 18.57 2.49
N LEU A 134 19.27 17.75 1.75
CA LEU A 134 17.83 17.85 1.56
C LEU A 134 17.26 16.43 1.53
N ALA A 135 16.36 16.12 2.46
CA ALA A 135 15.77 14.80 2.60
C ALA A 135 15.03 14.38 1.33
N GLY A 136 14.28 15.30 0.71
CA GLY A 136 13.48 14.99 -0.48
C GLY A 136 14.32 14.56 -1.68
N GLU A 137 15.48 15.18 -1.90
CA GLU A 137 16.39 14.81 -3.01
C GLU A 137 17.00 13.43 -2.76
N GLU A 138 17.40 13.17 -1.52
CA GLU A 138 17.98 11.89 -1.12
C GLU A 138 16.96 10.75 -1.20
N ILE A 139 15.72 10.98 -0.79
CA ILE A 139 14.62 10.02 -0.90
C ILE A 139 14.35 9.71 -2.38
N ALA A 140 14.27 10.72 -3.24
CA ALA A 140 14.08 10.51 -4.68
C ALA A 140 15.27 9.77 -5.33
N ARG A 141 16.50 10.04 -4.87
CA ARG A 141 17.71 9.32 -5.29
C ARG A 141 17.64 7.84 -4.91
N ILE A 142 17.34 7.53 -3.64
CA ILE A 142 17.17 6.15 -3.17
C ILE A 142 16.03 5.44 -3.90
N ALA A 143 14.93 6.14 -4.17
CA ALA A 143 13.81 5.59 -4.92
C ALA A 143 14.23 5.11 -6.31
N ARG A 144 15.08 5.88 -6.99
CA ARG A 144 15.65 5.51 -8.29
C ARG A 144 16.65 4.36 -8.20
N GLU A 145 17.54 4.40 -7.21
CA GLU A 145 18.60 3.40 -7.04
C GLU A 145 18.12 2.03 -6.60
N ARG A 146 16.96 1.97 -5.93
CA ARG A 146 16.40 0.74 -5.38
C ARG A 146 15.22 0.20 -6.19
N ASP A 147 14.93 0.80 -7.35
CA ASP A 147 13.78 0.48 -8.19
C ASP A 147 12.48 0.44 -7.37
N ILE A 148 12.21 1.53 -6.67
CA ILE A 148 11.00 1.67 -5.85
C ILE A 148 9.80 1.86 -6.76
N ASP A 149 8.73 1.11 -6.51
CA ASP A 149 7.48 1.22 -7.26
C ASP A 149 6.60 2.37 -6.74
N MET A 150 6.65 2.62 -5.43
CA MET A 150 5.81 3.59 -4.74
C MET A 150 6.49 4.23 -3.53
N ILE A 151 6.35 5.54 -3.37
CA ILE A 151 6.69 6.27 -2.15
C ILE A 151 5.41 6.63 -1.41
N ILE A 152 5.35 6.34 -0.11
CA ILE A 152 4.22 6.72 0.74
C ILE A 152 4.68 7.74 1.78
N LEU A 153 4.06 8.93 1.75
CA LEU A 153 4.36 10.05 2.64
C LEU A 153 3.21 10.27 3.62
N GLY A 154 3.46 10.06 4.90
CA GLY A 154 2.60 10.60 5.94
C GLY A 154 2.81 12.11 6.07
N ILE A 155 1.75 12.90 6.02
CA ILE A 155 1.81 14.36 6.24
C ILE A 155 0.84 14.81 7.33
N ARG A 156 1.27 15.81 8.10
CA ARG A 156 0.42 16.55 9.04
C ARG A 156 0.17 17.96 8.48
N SER A 157 -1.10 18.35 8.38
CA SER A 157 -1.43 19.76 8.13
C SER A 157 -1.24 20.57 9.40
N GLU A 158 -0.32 21.53 9.40
CA GLU A 158 -0.13 22.43 10.53
C GLU A 158 -1.30 23.43 10.64
N PRO A 159 -1.88 23.65 11.84
CA PRO A 159 -2.84 24.71 12.04
C PRO A 159 -2.14 26.08 11.92
N GLY A 160 -2.42 26.84 10.85
CA GLY A 160 -1.97 28.24 10.73
C GLY A 160 -1.30 28.60 9.39
N LEU A 161 -0.78 27.62 8.65
CA LEU A 161 -0.35 27.82 7.26
C LEU A 161 -1.56 27.67 6.34
N ARG A 162 -2.24 28.79 6.06
CA ARG A 162 -3.47 28.80 5.25
C ARG A 162 -3.30 28.22 3.83
N ASP A 163 -2.07 28.14 3.31
CA ASP A 163 -1.80 27.77 1.92
C ASP A 163 -0.75 26.67 1.70
N ALA A 164 -0.18 26.06 2.75
CA ALA A 164 0.86 25.04 2.60
C ALA A 164 0.49 23.73 3.32
N ILE A 165 -0.16 22.84 2.56
CA ILE A 165 -0.44 21.45 2.99
C ILE A 165 0.82 20.58 2.92
N LEU A 166 1.73 20.92 2.01
CA LEU A 166 2.93 20.16 1.69
C LEU A 166 4.17 20.88 2.22
N GLY A 167 5.01 20.15 2.96
CA GLY A 167 6.31 20.61 3.40
C GLY A 167 7.35 20.57 2.28
N ARG A 168 8.53 21.14 2.54
CA ARG A 168 9.66 21.16 1.58
C ARG A 168 10.02 19.76 1.09
N THR A 169 10.13 18.78 1.99
CA THR A 169 10.48 17.39 1.63
C THR A 169 9.46 16.78 0.67
N SER A 170 8.16 16.92 0.96
CA SER A 170 7.11 16.39 0.09
C SER A 170 7.06 17.09 -1.26
N ASP A 171 7.25 18.41 -1.33
CA ASP A 171 7.28 19.14 -2.61
C ASP A 171 8.46 18.69 -3.48
N ILE A 172 9.65 18.51 -2.89
CA ILE A 172 10.81 17.99 -3.61
C ILE A 172 10.54 16.57 -4.12
N ILE A 173 9.96 15.67 -3.31
CA ILE A 173 9.66 14.29 -3.73
C ILE A 173 8.64 14.29 -4.87
N LEU A 174 7.56 15.05 -4.76
CA LEU A 174 6.53 15.12 -5.81
C LEU A 174 7.08 15.61 -7.16
N ARG A 175 8.10 16.48 -7.14
CA ARG A 175 8.73 17.00 -8.37
C ARG A 175 9.76 16.06 -8.97
N HIS A 176 10.43 15.23 -8.16
CA HIS A 176 11.63 14.48 -8.58
C HIS A 176 11.51 12.96 -8.47
N SER A 177 10.42 12.45 -7.90
CA SER A 177 10.20 11.01 -7.75
C SER A 177 10.14 10.31 -9.11
N PRO A 178 10.88 9.19 -9.29
CA PRO A 178 10.80 8.38 -10.50
C PRO A 178 9.56 7.48 -10.53
N CYS A 179 8.82 7.37 -9.43
CA CYS A 179 7.77 6.40 -9.21
C CYS A 179 6.50 7.05 -8.61
N GLU A 180 5.46 6.25 -8.42
CA GLU A 180 4.20 6.69 -7.82
C GLU A 180 4.43 7.28 -6.43
N VAL A 181 3.72 8.35 -6.09
CA VAL A 181 3.78 9.00 -4.77
C VAL A 181 2.38 9.09 -4.20
N VAL A 182 2.17 8.47 -3.04
CA VAL A 182 0.93 8.53 -2.28
C VAL A 182 1.14 9.41 -1.06
N ILE A 183 0.20 10.32 -0.83
CA ILE A 183 0.22 11.22 0.33
C ILE A 183 -0.90 10.80 1.27
N ASP A 184 -0.52 10.31 2.45
CA ASP A 184 -1.43 10.03 3.55
C ASP A 184 -1.52 11.26 4.47
N LYS A 185 -2.56 12.07 4.23
CA LYS A 185 -2.87 13.21 5.08
C LYS A 185 -3.76 12.77 6.23
N LEU A 186 -3.31 12.99 7.47
CA LEU A 186 -4.15 12.71 8.63
C LEU A 186 -5.35 13.67 8.66
N PRO A 187 -6.57 13.15 8.94
CA PRO A 187 -7.70 14.00 9.25
C PRO A 187 -7.38 14.85 10.48
N LYS A 188 -7.90 16.08 10.54
CA LYS A 188 -7.84 16.85 11.78
C LYS A 188 -8.62 16.06 12.83
N GLU A 189 -8.00 15.80 13.97
CA GLU A 189 -8.73 15.40 15.18
C GLU A 189 -9.83 16.45 15.41
N ALA A 190 -11.08 15.99 15.45
CA ALA A 190 -12.27 16.83 15.64
C ALA A 190 -12.42 17.22 17.11
#